data_AF-A0A6P0Q2W3-F1
#
_entry.id   AF-A0A6P0Q2W3-F1
#
_cell.length_a   1.000
_cell.length_b   1.000
_cell.length_c   1.000
_cell.angle_alpha   90.00
_cell.angle_beta   90.00
_cell.angle_gamma   90.00
#
_symmetry.space_group_name_H-M   'P 1'
#
loop_
_entity.id
_entity.type
_entity.pdbx_description
1 polymer ?
#
loop_
_entity_poly.entity_id
_entity_poly.type
_entity_poly.pdbx_seq_one_letter_code
_entity_poly.pdbx_strand_id
1 'polypeptide(L)'
;YNNLVLERGMVIGSPLNIEFNVAMSTMKFAPSNVLVILLNENTAPVSSWLFKRAYPVKWTTSDLDANANAVVIDTMELAYARFQSVRI
;
A
#
# COMPACT_ATOMS: atom_id res chain seq x y z
N TYR A 1 -10.32 -1.63 -13.07
CA TYR A 1 -9.72 -2.50 -12.04
C TYR A 1 -10.13 -1.97 -10.68
N ASN A 2 -10.29 -2.84 -9.69
CA ASN A 2 -10.40 -2.37 -8.30
C ASN A 2 -9.04 -1.85 -7.85
N ASN A 3 -9.05 -0.84 -6.98
CA ASN A 3 -7.83 -0.29 -6.41
C ASN A 3 -7.08 -1.35 -5.59
N LEU A 4 -5.77 -1.19 -5.48
CA LEU A 4 -4.93 -2.00 -4.61
C LEU A 4 -5.08 -1.45 -3.19
N VAL A 5 -5.68 -2.23 -2.30
CA VAL A 5 -5.83 -1.89 -0.88
C VAL A 5 -4.79 -2.67 -0.08
N LEU A 6 -4.00 -1.97 0.72
CA LEU A 6 -2.96 -2.51 1.58
C LEU A 6 -3.20 -2.04 3.01
N GLU A 7 -3.07 -2.94 3.97
CA GLU A 7 -3.19 -2.65 5.40
C GLU A 7 -1.89 -2.99 6.12
N ARG A 8 -1.50 -2.14 7.06
CA ARG A 8 -0.37 -2.39 7.96
C ARG A 8 -0.58 -1.74 9.31
N GLY A 9 0.13 -2.20 10.32
CA GLY A 9 0.26 -1.45 11.58
C GLY A 9 0.91 -0.08 11.34
N MET A 10 0.56 0.91 12.17
CA MET A 10 1.14 2.24 12.09
C MET A 10 2.67 2.19 12.22
N VAL A 11 3.38 2.80 11.28
CA VAL A 11 4.85 2.87 11.25
C VAL A 11 5.32 4.33 11.27
N ILE A 12 6.28 4.65 12.12
CA ILE A 12 6.92 5.97 12.17
C ILE A 12 8.06 6.02 11.15
N GLY A 13 8.16 7.12 10.39
CA GLY A 13 9.29 7.38 9.49
C GLY A 13 9.29 6.57 8.19
N SER A 14 8.16 6.00 7.77
CA SER A 14 8.08 5.29 6.49
C SER A 14 8.15 6.26 5.30
N PRO A 15 9.03 6.05 4.30
CA PRO A 15 9.03 6.84 3.06
C PRO A 15 7.67 6.82 2.35
N LEU A 16 6.96 5.68 2.43
CA LEU A 16 5.61 5.56 1.88
C LEU A 16 4.62 6.52 2.56
N ASN A 17 4.72 6.74 3.87
CA ASN A 17 3.87 7.71 4.57
C ASN A 17 4.15 9.14 4.12
N ILE A 18 5.41 9.46 3.84
CA ILE A 18 5.80 10.78 3.33
C ILE A 18 5.18 11.00 1.94
N GLU A 19 5.28 10.02 1.05
CA GLU A 19 4.68 10.11 -0.30
C GLU A 19 3.16 10.23 -0.25
N PHE A 20 2.49 9.44 0.59
CA PHE A 20 1.05 9.54 0.80
C PHE A 20 0.66 10.91 1.35
N ASN A 21 1.38 11.43 2.35
CA ASN A 21 1.10 12.74 2.93
C ASN A 21 1.24 13.84 1.88
N VAL A 22 2.33 13.84 1.09
CA VAL A 22 2.52 14.82 0.01
C VAL A 22 1.39 14.74 -1.02
N ALA A 23 1.02 13.54 -1.46
CA ALA A 23 -0.05 13.37 -2.44
C ALA A 23 -1.41 13.87 -1.93
N MET A 24 -1.77 13.54 -0.68
CA MET A 24 -3.06 13.91 -0.10
C MET A 24 -3.15 15.38 0.31
N SER A 25 -2.05 15.95 0.81
CA SER A 25 -2.02 17.35 1.28
C SER A 25 -1.84 18.36 0.16
N THR A 26 -1.08 18.00 -0.89
CA THR A 26 -0.71 18.94 -1.96
C THR A 26 -1.32 18.60 -3.32
N MET A 27 -2.03 17.47 -3.44
CA MET A 27 -2.57 16.96 -4.70
C MET A 27 -1.49 16.74 -5.78
N LYS A 28 -0.23 16.54 -5.36
CA LYS A 28 0.90 16.22 -6.24
C LYS A 28 1.18 14.73 -6.17
N PHE A 29 0.90 14.04 -7.28
CA PHE A 29 1.07 12.59 -7.37
C PHE A 29 2.38 12.26 -8.09
N ALA A 30 3.17 11.37 -7.50
CA ALA A 30 4.33 10.75 -8.12
C ALA A 30 4.05 9.24 -8.30
N PRO A 31 3.51 8.82 -9.45
CA PRO A 31 3.13 7.42 -9.64
C PRO A 31 4.36 6.50 -9.68
N SER A 32 4.28 5.39 -8.97
CA SER A 32 5.35 4.38 -8.83
C SER A 32 4.84 2.98 -9.17
N ASN A 33 5.72 2.05 -9.49
CA ASN A 33 5.31 0.65 -9.68
C ASN A 33 5.28 -0.07 -8.33
N VAL A 34 4.25 -0.87 -8.09
CA VAL A 34 4.14 -1.72 -6.89
C VAL A 34 4.23 -3.18 -7.33
N LEU A 35 5.11 -3.94 -6.67
CA LEU A 35 5.30 -5.36 -6.91
C LEU A 35 4.90 -6.12 -5.65
N VAL A 36 3.87 -6.96 -5.77
CA VAL A 36 3.46 -7.89 -4.72
C VAL A 36 4.02 -9.27 -5.07
N ILE A 37 4.72 -9.90 -4.13
CA ILE A 37 5.37 -11.20 -4.32
C ILE A 37 4.83 -12.18 -3.29
N LEU A 38 4.35 -13.34 -3.76
CA LEU A 38 4.08 -14.48 -2.90
C LEU A 38 5.38 -15.28 -2.71
N LEU A 39 5.77 -15.49 -1.47
CA LEU A 39 6.96 -16.25 -1.10
C LEU A 39 6.55 -17.62 -0.51
N ASN A 40 7.34 -18.65 -0.76
CA ASN A 40 7.22 -19.93 -0.06
C ASN A 40 7.91 -19.90 1.31
N GLU A 41 7.92 -21.03 2.02
CA GLU A 41 8.55 -21.21 3.32
C GLU A 41 10.07 -20.96 3.34
N ASN A 42 10.72 -21.08 2.19
CA ASN A 42 12.15 -20.80 2.02
C ASN A 42 12.41 -19.35 1.58
N THR A 43 11.40 -18.46 1.66
CA THR A 43 11.48 -17.06 1.19
C THR A 43 11.73 -16.96 -0.33
N ALA A 44 11.47 -18.03 -1.09
CA ALA A 44 11.61 -18.03 -2.54
C ALA A 44 10.32 -17.54 -3.21
N PRO A 45 10.41 -16.66 -4.23
CA PRO A 45 9.25 -16.21 -5.00
C PRO A 45 8.53 -17.37 -5.71
N VAL A 46 7.21 -17.46 -5.53
CA VAL A 46 6.32 -18.44 -6.20
C VAL A 46 5.44 -17.78 -7.25
N SER A 47 4.98 -16.56 -6.98
CA SER A 47 4.19 -15.77 -7.91
C SER A 47 4.36 -14.29 -7.63
N SER A 48 4.10 -13.44 -8.62
CA SER A 48 4.11 -12.00 -8.39
C SER A 48 3.10 -11.25 -9.26
N TRP A 49 2.76 -10.05 -8.79
CA TRP A 49 1.79 -9.15 -9.41
C TRP A 49 2.35 -7.75 -9.45
N LEU A 50 2.43 -7.19 -10.65
CA LEU A 50 2.94 -5.86 -10.92
C LEU A 50 1.79 -4.89 -11.19
N PHE A 51 1.72 -3.83 -10.39
CA PHE A 51 0.80 -2.71 -10.54
C PHE A 51 1.60 -1.52 -11.07
N LYS A 52 1.39 -1.16 -12.33
CA LYS A 52 2.15 -0.10 -12.99
C LYS A 52 1.53 1.27 -12.76
N ARG A 53 2.38 2.28 -12.49
CA ARG A 53 1.98 3.67 -12.26
C ARG A 53 0.88 3.78 -11.19
N ALA A 54 1.08 3.10 -10.07
CA ALA A 54 0.23 3.19 -8.91
C ALA A 54 0.44 4.53 -8.19
N TYR A 55 -0.64 5.14 -7.72
CA TYR A 55 -0.62 6.38 -6.96
C TYR A 55 -1.71 6.34 -5.89
N PRO A 56 -1.50 7.02 -4.75
CA PRO A 56 -2.41 6.93 -3.61
C PRO A 56 -3.72 7.66 -3.90
N VAL A 57 -4.84 7.07 -3.52
CA VAL A 57 -6.19 7.65 -3.68
C VAL A 57 -6.97 7.74 -2.38
N LYS A 58 -6.61 6.96 -1.37
CA LYS A 58 -7.19 7.04 -0.02
C LYS A 58 -6.18 6.56 1.02
N TRP A 59 -6.21 7.19 2.18
CA TRP A 59 -5.49 6.74 3.37
C TRP A 59 -6.38 6.98 4.59
N THR A 60 -6.61 5.92 5.36
CA THR A 60 -7.38 5.97 6.60
C THR A 60 -6.63 5.26 7.70
N THR A 61 -6.57 5.89 8.87
CA THR A 61 -6.08 5.27 10.10
C THR A 61 -7.26 4.75 10.89
N SER A 62 -7.11 3.60 11.55
CA SER A 62 -8.12 3.04 12.44
C SER A 62 -8.49 4.01 13.56
N ASP A 63 -9.68 3.83 14.12
CA ASP A 63 -10.18 4.68 15.21
C ASP A 63 -9.24 4.65 16.43
N LEU A 64 -9.12 5.81 17.08
CA LEU A 64 -8.35 5.98 18.31
C LEU A 64 -9.29 5.88 19.52
N ASP A 65 -9.49 4.66 20.02
CA ASP A 65 -10.32 4.39 21.19
C ASP A 65 -9.46 4.00 22.40
N ALA A 66 -9.55 4.78 23.49
CA ALA A 66 -8.82 4.55 24.73
C ALA A 66 -9.26 3.29 25.50
N ASN A 67 -10.45 2.77 25.22
CA ASN A 67 -10.96 1.53 25.83
C ASN A 67 -10.64 0.28 25.00
N ALA A 68 -10.21 0.44 23.75
CA ALA A 68 -9.89 -0.66 22.87
C ALA A 68 -8.43 -1.10 23.03
N ASN A 69 -8.20 -2.41 23.12
CA ASN A 69 -6.86 -3.00 23.07
C ASN A 69 -6.58 -3.54 21.65
N ALA A 70 -6.35 -2.62 20.70
CA ALA A 70 -6.13 -2.94 19.30
C ALA A 70 -4.87 -2.25 18.75
N VAL A 71 -4.27 -2.86 17.73
CA VAL A 71 -3.16 -2.25 16.98
C VAL A 71 -3.74 -1.19 16.05
N VAL A 72 -3.12 -0.01 16.00
CA VAL A 72 -3.49 1.03 15.05
C VAL A 72 -3.14 0.57 13.63
N ILE A 73 -4.14 0.51 12.75
CA ILE A 73 -3.98 0.05 11.37
C ILE A 73 -4.11 1.24 10.41
N ASP A 74 -3.15 1.37 9.51
CA ASP A 74 -3.23 2.22 8.33
C ASP A 74 -3.74 1.40 7.14
N THR A 75 -4.86 1.84 6.56
CA THR A 75 -5.41 1.33 5.30
C THR A 75 -5.06 2.30 4.17
N MET A 76 -4.31 1.82 3.19
CA MET A 76 -3.80 2.60 2.06
C MET A 76 -4.38 2.05 0.76
N GLU A 77 -5.01 2.92 -0.03
CA GLU A 77 -5.61 2.58 -1.31
C GLU A 77 -4.84 3.24 -2.45
N LEU A 78 -4.50 2.46 -3.47
CA LEU A 78 -3.73 2.87 -4.64
C LEU A 78 -4.52 2.57 -5.91
N ALA A 79 -4.78 3.59 -6.72
CA ALA A 79 -5.21 3.38 -8.10
C ALA A 79 -3.99 3.15 -8.98
N TYR A 80 -4.14 2.38 -10.06
CA TYR A 80 -3.04 2.03 -10.95
C TYR A 80 -3.49 1.95 -12.41
N ALA A 81 -2.55 2.18 -13.33
CA ALA A 81 -2.86 2.20 -14.76
C ALA A 81 -2.97 0.79 -15.36
N ARG A 82 -2.16 -0.17 -14.88
CA ARG A 82 -2.14 -1.53 -15.42
C ARG A 82 -1.77 -2.54 -14.34
N PHE A 83 -2.45 -3.68 -14.37
CA PHE A 83 -2.13 -4.87 -13.60
C PHE A 83 -1.55 -5.96 -14.51
N GLN A 84 -0.51 -6.65 -14.05
CA GLN A 84 0.09 -7.77 -14.74
C GLN A 84 0.52 -8.85 -13.74
N SER A 85 0.01 -10.06 -13.87
CA SER A 85 0.60 -11.22 -13.20
C SER A 85 1.91 -11.60 -13.90
N VAL A 86 2.96 -11.76 -13.11
CA VAL A 86 4.29 -12.16 -13.56
C VAL A 86 4.45 -13.63 -13.18
N ARG A 87 4.65 -14.47 -14.19
CA ARG A 87 4.94 -15.89 -14.02
C ARG A 87 6.44 -16.02 -13.75
N ILE A 88 6.77 -16.79 -12.72
CA ILE A 88 8.13 -17.14 -12.30
C ILE A 88 8.47 -18.51 -12.86
#